data_AF-A0A9E5I5C8-F1
#
_entry.id   AF-A0A9E5I5C8-F1
#
_cell.length_a   1.000
_cell.length_b   1.000
_cell.length_c   1.000
_cell.angle_alpha   90.00
_cell.angle_beta   90.00
_cell.angle_gamma   90.00
#
_symmetry.space_group_name_H-M   'P 1'
#
loop_
_entity.id
_entity.type
_entity.pdbx_description
1 polymer ?
#
loop_
_entity_poly.entity_id
_entity_poly.type
_entity_poly.pdbx_seq_one_letter_code
_entity_poly.pdbx_strand_id
1 'polypeptide(L)'
;MALLQIAEPGMALAPHERKVAIGIDLGTTNSLVAVVRDALPKVLTDAAGQALFPSVIRYLPDGRTQGGFEALAHVIADPKNTIVSVKRFMGRGLNDFTQHDFPYALIDEPGMVKLRTVAGDKSPVEVSAEILARLRQLAEDSVQDEIVGAVITVPAYFDDAQRQATKDAAKLAGLHVLRLLNEPTAAAIAYGLDNASEGIYAVYDLGGGTFDISILRMSKGVFEVLSTGGDSALGGDDFDRLVYMWMIQETQLSSLEPQDQRALLSAAKRAKEELSEVTETSIELTLMNGQPISLVLTR
;
A
#
# COMPACT_ATOMS: atom_id res chain seq x y z
N MET A 1 -3.63 7.30 -31.64
CA MET A 1 -4.51 8.40 -31.21
C MET A 1 -3.66 9.37 -30.42
N ALA A 2 -3.62 10.64 -30.83
CA ALA A 2 -2.95 11.71 -30.10
C ALA A 2 -4.01 12.47 -29.27
N LEU A 3 -3.78 12.57 -27.96
CA LEU A 3 -4.38 13.45 -26.94
C LEU A 3 -3.86 12.89 -25.59
N LEU A 4 -3.08 13.56 -24.74
CA LEU A 4 -3.11 14.95 -24.29
C LEU A 4 -1.70 15.51 -24.08
N GLN A 5 -1.32 16.51 -24.88
CA GLN A 5 -0.44 17.59 -24.44
C GLN A 5 -1.27 18.86 -24.63
N ILE A 6 -1.67 19.49 -23.53
CA ILE A 6 -2.35 20.78 -23.59
C ILE A 6 -1.24 21.82 -23.79
N ALA A 7 -1.02 22.23 -25.04
CA ALA A 7 -0.26 23.42 -25.37
C ALA A 7 -1.13 24.29 -26.29
N GLU A 8 -1.21 25.59 -25.97
CA GLU A 8 -1.93 26.55 -26.81
C GLU A 8 -1.24 26.71 -28.18
N PRO A 9 -2.00 27.01 -29.27
CA PRO A 9 -1.43 27.16 -30.60
C PRO A 9 -0.45 28.34 -30.65
N GLY A 10 0.84 28.06 -30.86
CA GLY A 10 1.87 29.08 -31.10
C GLY A 10 2.94 29.22 -30.02
N MET A 11 2.85 28.50 -28.90
CA MET A 11 3.91 28.46 -27.89
C MET A 11 4.59 27.09 -27.92
N ALA A 12 5.74 26.99 -28.59
CA ALA A 12 6.67 25.91 -28.29
C ALA A 12 7.15 26.13 -26.84
N LEU A 13 6.78 25.23 -25.93
CA LEU A 13 7.36 25.22 -24.59
C LEU A 13 8.88 25.19 -24.75
N ALA A 14 9.56 26.12 -24.09
CA ALA A 14 11.02 26.13 -24.07
C ALA A 14 11.50 24.72 -23.67
N PRO A 15 12.58 24.18 -24.27
CA PRO A 15 13.03 22.80 -24.05
C PRO A 15 13.39 22.45 -22.60
N HIS A 16 13.27 23.40 -21.67
CA HIS A 16 13.80 23.36 -20.30
C HIS A 16 12.70 23.46 -19.22
N GLU A 17 11.41 23.50 -19.58
CA GLU A 17 10.29 23.52 -18.62
C GLU A 17 9.26 22.43 -18.94
N ARG A 18 9.71 21.17 -19.01
CA ARG A 18 8.76 20.05 -19.05
C ARG A 18 8.26 19.84 -17.62
N LYS A 19 6.99 20.15 -17.39
CA LYS A 19 6.30 19.86 -16.13
C LYS A 19 5.84 18.42 -16.15
N VAL A 20 6.28 17.62 -15.17
CA VAL A 20 5.97 16.19 -15.08
C VAL A 20 4.98 15.96 -13.93
N ALA A 21 3.94 15.19 -14.21
CA ALA A 21 3.08 14.61 -13.18
C ALA A 21 3.49 13.15 -12.94
N ILE A 22 3.40 12.72 -11.68
CA ILE A 22 3.66 11.33 -11.29
C ILE A 22 2.35 10.61 -10.97
N GLY A 23 2.30 9.31 -11.25
CA GLY A 23 1.26 8.40 -10.77
C GLY A 23 1.79 7.63 -9.58
N ILE A 24 1.08 7.67 -8.45
CA ILE A 24 1.43 6.90 -7.26
C ILE A 24 0.31 5.91 -6.99
N ASP A 25 0.67 4.64 -6.89
CA ASP A 25 -0.16 3.65 -6.22
C ASP A 25 0.32 3.50 -4.78
N LEU A 26 -0.46 4.04 -3.85
CA LEU A 26 -0.18 3.95 -2.42
C LEU A 26 -0.88 2.68 -1.92
N GLY A 27 -0.29 1.50 -1.96
CA GLY A 27 -1.00 0.27 -1.54
C GLY A 27 -0.84 -0.06 -0.06
N THR A 28 -1.65 -1.00 0.44
CA THR A 28 -1.59 -1.45 1.85
C THR A 28 -0.27 -2.14 2.17
N THR A 29 0.18 -3.03 1.30
CA THR A 29 1.40 -3.84 1.49
C THR A 29 2.59 -3.24 0.76
N ASN A 30 2.38 -2.85 -0.50
CA ASN A 30 3.39 -2.28 -1.37
C ASN A 30 2.82 -1.04 -2.03
N SER A 31 3.69 -0.09 -2.32
CA SER A 31 3.40 1.10 -3.11
C SER A 31 4.35 1.15 -4.30
N LEU A 32 4.00 1.94 -5.31
CA LEU A 32 4.89 2.21 -6.44
C LEU A 32 4.66 3.63 -6.96
N VAL A 33 5.63 4.12 -7.73
CA VAL A 33 5.52 5.40 -8.43
C VAL A 33 5.92 5.22 -9.89
N ALA A 34 5.15 5.86 -10.77
CA ALA A 34 5.33 5.81 -12.21
C ALA A 34 5.24 7.20 -12.83
N VAL A 35 5.80 7.33 -14.03
CA VAL A 35 5.73 8.53 -14.87
C VAL A 35 5.29 8.14 -16.26
N VAL A 36 4.69 9.07 -17.00
CA VAL A 36 4.49 8.91 -18.44
C VAL A 36 5.64 9.61 -19.16
N ARG A 37 6.43 8.84 -19.93
CA ARG A 37 7.48 9.37 -20.81
C ARG A 37 7.25 8.84 -22.21
N ASP A 38 7.36 9.73 -23.20
CA ASP A 38 7.17 9.39 -24.62
C ASP A 38 5.85 8.66 -24.90
N ALA A 39 4.78 9.12 -24.22
CA ALA A 39 3.43 8.54 -24.24
C ALA A 39 3.30 7.11 -23.69
N LEU A 40 4.33 6.58 -23.03
CA LEU A 40 4.32 5.28 -22.38
C LEU A 40 4.46 5.41 -20.86
N PRO A 41 3.67 4.66 -20.07
CA PRO A 41 3.88 4.58 -18.64
C PRO A 41 5.20 3.84 -18.35
N LYS A 42 6.00 4.39 -17.44
CA LYS A 42 7.22 3.78 -16.92
C LYS A 42 7.17 3.78 -15.40
N VAL A 43 7.23 2.60 -14.81
CA VAL A 43 7.43 2.44 -13.37
C VAL A 43 8.86 2.84 -13.02
N LEU A 44 9.02 3.63 -11.98
CA LEU A 44 10.32 4.06 -11.50
C LEU A 44 10.88 3.01 -10.54
N THR A 45 12.20 2.84 -10.56
CA THR A 45 12.90 1.86 -9.74
C THR A 45 13.91 2.58 -8.86
N ASP A 46 14.13 2.07 -7.65
CA ASP A 46 15.20 2.57 -6.79
C ASP A 46 16.60 2.21 -7.32
N ALA A 47 17.64 2.60 -6.56
CA ALA A 47 19.03 2.33 -6.90
C ALA A 47 19.38 0.82 -6.97
N ALA A 48 18.58 -0.05 -6.35
CA ALA A 48 18.71 -1.50 -6.41
C ALA A 48 17.89 -2.12 -7.56
N GLY A 49 17.21 -1.31 -8.38
CA GLY A 49 16.37 -1.75 -9.48
C GLY A 49 14.99 -2.25 -9.04
N GLN A 50 14.58 -1.97 -7.80
CA GLN A 50 13.30 -2.43 -7.26
C GLN A 50 12.19 -1.44 -7.62
N ALA A 51 11.14 -1.94 -8.27
CA ALA A 51 9.98 -1.15 -8.67
C ALA A 51 8.95 -0.97 -7.54
N LEU A 52 8.82 -2.00 -6.68
CA LEU A 52 7.91 -1.98 -5.55
C LEU A 52 8.61 -1.41 -4.32
N PHE A 53 7.92 -0.53 -3.62
CA PHE A 53 8.32 -0.01 -2.32
C PHE A 53 7.41 -0.62 -1.25
N PRO A 54 7.90 -1.45 -0.31
CA PRO A 54 7.10 -1.93 0.79
C PRO A 54 6.50 -0.76 1.58
N SER A 55 5.20 -0.76 1.82
CA SER A 55 4.47 0.29 2.56
C SER A 55 4.74 0.18 4.07
N VAL A 56 6.01 0.34 4.43
CA VAL A 56 6.55 0.07 5.77
C VAL A 56 7.43 1.24 6.20
N ILE A 57 7.18 1.76 7.41
CA ILE A 57 7.96 2.83 8.02
C ILE A 57 8.41 2.38 9.41
N ARG A 58 9.70 2.50 9.70
CA ARG A 58 10.26 2.27 11.03
C ARG A 58 10.70 3.59 11.66
N TYR A 59 10.27 3.83 12.88
CA TYR A 59 10.66 4.99 13.68
C TYR A 59 11.83 4.65 14.61
N LEU A 60 12.84 5.51 14.66
CA LEU A 60 14.03 5.33 15.49
C LEU A 60 14.04 6.26 16.71
N PRO A 61 14.76 5.92 17.79
CA PRO A 61 14.81 6.74 19.01
C PRO A 61 15.40 8.15 18.83
N ASP A 62 16.21 8.35 17.79
CA ASP A 62 16.82 9.65 17.47
C ASP A 62 15.92 10.54 16.58
N GLY A 63 14.67 10.12 16.34
CA GLY A 63 13.71 10.83 15.51
C GLY A 63 13.84 10.58 14.01
N ARG A 64 14.84 9.79 13.57
CA ARG A 64 14.95 9.38 12.16
C ARG A 64 13.93 8.29 11.82
N THR A 65 13.67 8.14 10.52
CA THR A 65 12.79 7.09 9.98
C THR A 65 13.51 6.27 8.91
N GLN A 66 13.30 4.96 8.92
CA GLN A 66 13.64 4.05 7.82
C GLN A 66 12.37 3.69 7.07
N GLY A 67 12.45 3.38 5.77
CA GLY A 67 11.28 3.02 4.98
C GLY A 67 11.54 1.90 3.98
N GLY A 68 10.48 1.29 3.46
CA GLY A 68 10.58 0.27 2.42
C GLY A 68 11.28 -0.99 2.92
N PHE A 69 12.17 -1.56 2.11
CA PHE A 69 12.91 -2.77 2.46
C PHE A 69 13.83 -2.59 3.68
N GLU A 70 14.38 -1.39 3.88
CA GLU A 70 15.21 -1.10 5.06
C GLU A 70 14.39 -1.23 6.36
N ALA A 71 13.18 -0.66 6.38
CA ALA A 71 12.27 -0.81 7.52
C ALA A 71 11.78 -2.25 7.65
N LEU A 72 11.42 -2.89 6.54
CA LEU A 72 10.90 -4.26 6.51
C LEU A 72 11.89 -5.27 7.12
N ALA A 73 13.20 -5.09 6.91
CA ALA A 73 14.23 -5.94 7.50
C ALA A 73 14.21 -5.96 9.03
N HIS A 74 13.62 -4.95 9.67
CA HIS A 74 13.52 -4.81 11.12
C HIS A 74 12.13 -5.13 11.68
N VAL A 75 11.19 -5.59 10.85
CA VAL A 75 9.79 -5.77 11.28
C VAL A 75 9.66 -6.70 12.47
N ILE A 76 10.43 -7.79 12.53
CA ILE A 76 10.43 -8.76 13.66
C ILE A 76 11.24 -8.23 14.86
N ALA A 77 12.41 -7.65 14.61
CA ALA A 77 13.32 -7.19 15.67
C ALA A 77 12.79 -5.95 16.41
N ASP A 78 12.02 -5.11 15.73
CA ASP A 78 11.47 -3.86 16.26
C ASP A 78 9.99 -3.67 15.85
N PRO A 79 9.09 -4.57 16.30
CA PRO A 79 7.74 -4.70 15.75
C PRO A 79 6.79 -3.59 16.20
N LYS A 80 7.09 -2.93 17.33
CA LYS A 80 6.29 -1.81 17.85
C LYS A 80 6.54 -0.52 17.08
N ASN A 81 7.76 -0.36 16.54
CA ASN A 81 8.17 0.86 15.86
C ASN A 81 8.23 0.70 14.33
N THR A 82 8.08 -0.52 13.81
CA THR A 82 8.03 -0.83 12.38
C THR A 82 6.59 -1.05 11.94
N ILE A 83 6.00 -0.02 11.34
CA ILE A 83 4.59 0.02 10.96
C ILE A 83 4.41 -0.49 9.53
N VAL A 84 3.75 -1.64 9.41
CA VAL A 84 3.19 -2.23 8.18
C VAL A 84 1.67 -2.04 8.12
N SER A 85 1.08 -2.14 6.92
CA SER A 85 -0.36 -2.15 6.66
C SER A 85 -1.10 -0.92 7.22
N VAL A 86 -0.46 0.25 7.22
CA VAL A 86 -1.01 1.45 7.87
C VAL A 86 -2.36 1.91 7.29
N LYS A 87 -2.62 1.60 6.02
CA LYS A 87 -3.92 1.86 5.37
C LYS A 87 -5.10 1.23 6.12
N ARG A 88 -4.91 0.08 6.78
CA ARG A 88 -5.95 -0.60 7.59
C ARG A 88 -6.44 0.23 8.77
N PHE A 89 -5.69 1.24 9.17
CA PHE A 89 -6.01 2.13 10.30
C PHE A 89 -6.62 3.47 9.86
N MET A 90 -6.62 3.79 8.56
CA MET A 90 -7.15 5.06 8.06
C MET A 90 -8.67 5.15 8.25
N GLY A 91 -9.11 6.16 9.00
CA GLY A 91 -10.53 6.43 9.26
C GLY A 91 -11.21 5.46 10.23
N ARG A 92 -10.44 4.68 11.01
CA ARG A 92 -10.97 3.69 11.95
C ARG A 92 -10.65 4.02 13.40
N GLY A 93 -11.63 3.80 14.27
CA GLY A 93 -11.53 3.99 15.71
C GLY A 93 -11.05 2.72 16.42
N LEU A 94 -10.79 2.81 17.73
CA LEU A 94 -10.24 1.68 18.49
C LEU A 94 -11.17 0.45 18.49
N ASN A 95 -12.49 0.68 18.46
CA ASN A 95 -13.51 -0.39 18.47
C ASN A 95 -13.56 -1.22 17.18
N ASP A 96 -12.89 -0.77 16.11
CA ASP A 96 -12.82 -1.50 14.83
C ASP A 96 -11.75 -2.59 14.83
N PHE A 97 -10.97 -2.72 15.92
CA PHE A 97 -9.84 -3.64 16.03
C PHE A 97 -9.96 -4.57 17.23
N THR A 98 -9.38 -5.76 17.14
CA THR A 98 -9.20 -6.64 18.31
C THR A 98 -7.73 -6.61 18.77
N GLN A 99 -7.50 -6.60 20.10
CA GLN A 99 -6.18 -6.33 20.69
C GLN A 99 -5.07 -7.34 20.31
N HIS A 100 -5.40 -8.47 19.69
CA HIS A 100 -4.46 -9.55 19.38
C HIS A 100 -4.08 -9.64 17.89
N ASP A 101 -4.51 -8.69 17.07
CA ASP A 101 -4.35 -8.74 15.61
C ASP A 101 -2.99 -8.28 15.12
N PHE A 102 -2.30 -7.46 15.91
CA PHE A 102 -1.06 -6.80 15.52
C PHE A 102 -0.20 -6.48 16.74
N PRO A 103 1.12 -6.28 16.56
CA PRO A 103 2.05 -5.98 17.66
C PRO A 103 2.08 -4.51 18.09
N TYR A 104 1.14 -3.69 17.62
CA TYR A 104 1.09 -2.25 17.90
C TYR A 104 0.26 -1.91 19.13
N ALA A 105 0.69 -0.88 19.85
CA ALA A 105 -0.15 -0.23 20.86
C ALA A 105 -0.95 0.90 20.19
N LEU A 106 -2.26 0.71 20.08
CA LEU A 106 -3.17 1.73 19.55
C LEU A 106 -3.63 2.69 20.65
N ILE A 107 -3.72 3.97 20.29
CA ILE A 107 -4.19 5.06 21.14
C ILE A 107 -5.53 5.54 20.59
N ASP A 108 -6.54 5.55 21.45
CA ASP A 108 -7.88 6.04 21.11
C ASP A 108 -7.88 7.57 21.02
N GLU A 109 -8.32 8.08 19.89
CA GLU A 109 -8.36 9.51 19.56
C GLU A 109 -9.62 9.79 18.73
N PRO A 110 -10.21 11.00 18.83
CA PRO A 110 -11.37 11.35 18.02
C PRO A 110 -11.10 11.21 16.52
N GLY A 111 -11.93 10.45 15.83
CA GLY A 111 -11.89 10.27 14.38
C GLY A 111 -11.10 9.06 13.91
N MET A 112 -9.86 8.85 14.38
CA MET A 112 -9.08 7.66 14.05
C MET A 112 -8.01 7.36 15.11
N VAL A 113 -7.66 6.08 15.25
CA VAL A 113 -6.58 5.65 16.16
C VAL A 113 -5.22 6.26 15.80
N LYS A 114 -4.34 6.37 16.79
CA LYS A 114 -2.90 6.56 16.58
C LYS A 114 -2.12 5.31 16.96
N LEU A 115 -0.94 5.16 16.40
CA LEU A 115 0.02 4.10 16.72
C LEU A 115 1.11 4.67 17.62
N ARG A 116 1.30 4.09 18.81
CA ARG A 116 2.38 4.51 19.71
C ARG A 116 3.72 3.98 19.22
N THR A 117 4.65 4.90 18.99
CA THR A 117 6.03 4.59 18.58
C THR A 117 7.03 5.27 19.51
N VAL A 118 8.31 4.91 19.37
CA VAL A 118 9.43 5.58 20.04
C VAL A 118 9.56 7.07 19.64
N ALA A 119 9.09 7.45 18.45
CA ALA A 119 9.07 8.83 17.97
C ALA A 119 7.74 9.57 18.32
N GLY A 120 7.01 9.07 19.32
CA GLY A 120 5.71 9.57 19.74
C GLY A 120 4.53 8.85 19.07
N ASP A 121 3.32 9.30 19.39
CA ASP A 121 2.09 8.73 18.83
C ASP A 121 1.91 9.25 17.40
N LYS A 122 1.75 8.34 16.43
CA LYS A 122 1.68 8.63 14.99
C LYS A 122 0.32 8.28 14.42
N SER A 123 -0.29 9.19 13.70
CA SER A 123 -1.53 8.93 12.96
C SER A 123 -1.25 8.11 11.68
N PRO A 124 -2.25 7.35 11.19
CA PRO A 124 -2.15 6.68 9.89
C PRO A 124 -1.85 7.64 8.73
N VAL A 125 -2.30 8.90 8.84
CA VAL A 125 -2.01 9.97 7.88
C VAL A 125 -0.53 10.33 7.87
N GLU A 126 0.11 10.49 9.03
CA GLU A 126 1.55 10.78 9.14
C GLU A 126 2.39 9.64 8.59
N VAL A 127 2.05 8.38 8.90
CA VAL A 127 2.79 7.22 8.38
C VAL A 127 2.64 7.10 6.86
N SER A 128 1.43 7.32 6.32
CA SER A 128 1.21 7.35 4.87
C SER A 128 1.95 8.52 4.20
N ALA A 129 2.08 9.66 4.86
CA ALA A 129 2.87 10.79 4.36
C ALA A 129 4.36 10.45 4.25
N GLU A 130 4.92 9.70 5.21
CA GLU A 130 6.31 9.21 5.16
C GLU A 130 6.56 8.25 3.98
N ILE A 131 5.57 7.44 3.61
CA ILE A 131 5.61 6.58 2.41
C ILE A 131 5.58 7.44 1.15
N LEU A 132 4.61 8.36 1.06
CA LEU A 132 4.45 9.26 -0.09
C LEU A 132 5.67 10.16 -0.29
N ALA A 133 6.31 10.63 0.78
CA ALA A 133 7.52 11.46 0.72
C ALA A 133 8.70 10.70 0.11
N ARG A 134 8.83 9.39 0.42
CA ARG A 134 9.87 8.53 -0.17
C ARG A 134 9.59 8.24 -1.65
N LEU A 135 8.34 8.02 -2.02
CA LEU A 135 7.94 7.87 -3.43
C LEU A 135 8.14 9.16 -4.22
N ARG A 136 7.89 10.33 -3.61
CA ARG A 136 8.22 11.64 -4.18
C ARG A 136 9.73 11.74 -4.40
N GLN A 137 10.54 11.46 -3.39
CA GLN A 137 12.00 11.52 -3.49
C GLN A 137 12.52 10.57 -4.59
N LEU A 138 12.02 9.33 -4.64
CA LEU A 138 12.36 8.39 -5.70
C LEU A 138 12.03 8.94 -7.09
N ALA A 139 10.90 9.63 -7.23
CA ALA A 139 10.55 10.28 -8.47
C ALA A 139 11.50 11.43 -8.82
N GLU A 140 11.80 12.32 -7.86
CA GLU A 140 12.73 13.43 -8.01
C GLU A 140 14.15 12.95 -8.38
N ASP A 141 14.62 11.84 -7.80
CA ASP A 141 15.92 11.25 -8.13
C ASP A 141 15.93 10.62 -9.54
N SER A 142 14.76 10.21 -10.04
CA SER A 142 14.60 9.51 -11.33
C SER A 142 14.31 10.43 -12.51
N VAL A 143 13.83 11.65 -12.26
CA VAL A 143 13.44 12.61 -13.29
C VAL A 143 14.22 13.91 -13.17
N GLN A 144 14.68 14.45 -14.30
CA GLN A 144 15.39 15.74 -14.32
C GLN A 144 14.44 16.95 -14.34
N ASP A 145 13.16 16.68 -14.57
CA ASP A 145 12.10 17.66 -14.77
C ASP A 145 11.40 17.99 -13.43
N GLU A 146 10.81 19.19 -13.33
CA GLU A 146 10.02 19.57 -12.15
C GLU A 146 8.75 18.73 -12.02
N ILE A 147 8.56 18.13 -10.84
CA ILE A 147 7.32 17.41 -10.50
C ILE A 147 6.26 18.41 -10.03
N VAL A 148 5.21 18.60 -10.83
CA VAL A 148 4.16 19.59 -10.54
C VAL A 148 3.00 19.06 -9.70
N GLY A 149 2.96 17.74 -9.50
CA GLY A 149 1.95 17.08 -8.69
C GLY A 149 1.83 15.59 -8.97
N ALA A 150 0.92 14.96 -8.23
CA ALA A 150 0.67 13.53 -8.29
C ALA A 150 -0.81 13.22 -8.54
N VAL A 151 -1.05 12.16 -9.31
CA VAL A 151 -2.30 11.41 -9.29
C VAL A 151 -2.09 10.22 -8.36
N ILE A 152 -2.92 10.10 -7.33
CA ILE A 152 -2.76 9.06 -6.30
C ILE A 152 -3.97 8.12 -6.37
N THR A 153 -3.71 6.81 -6.37
CA THR A 153 -4.78 5.81 -6.34
C THR A 153 -5.40 5.70 -4.95
N VAL A 154 -6.70 5.39 -4.93
CA VAL A 154 -7.44 5.01 -3.71
C VAL A 154 -8.43 3.90 -4.05
N PRO A 155 -8.80 3.04 -3.08
CA PRO A 155 -9.86 2.05 -3.27
C PRO A 155 -11.15 2.71 -3.76
N ALA A 156 -11.89 2.03 -4.63
CA ALA A 156 -13.13 2.58 -5.19
C ALA A 156 -14.16 2.85 -4.09
N TYR A 157 -14.22 1.95 -3.10
CA TYR A 157 -15.14 2.01 -1.98
C TYR A 157 -14.70 2.92 -0.81
N PHE A 158 -13.60 3.67 -0.94
CA PHE A 158 -13.23 4.66 0.07
C PHE A 158 -14.26 5.78 0.20
N ASP A 159 -14.63 6.07 1.44
CA ASP A 159 -15.51 7.19 1.79
C ASP A 159 -14.77 8.55 1.71
N ASP A 160 -15.51 9.62 1.94
CA ASP A 160 -14.97 10.98 1.87
C ASP A 160 -13.89 11.24 2.92
N ALA A 161 -13.99 10.62 4.11
CA ALA A 161 -13.02 10.80 5.18
C ALA A 161 -11.68 10.13 4.84
N GLN A 162 -11.71 8.91 4.30
CA GLN A 162 -10.52 8.18 3.85
C GLN A 162 -9.86 8.84 2.64
N ARG A 163 -10.67 9.36 1.69
CA ARG A 163 -10.18 10.16 0.57
C ARG A 163 -9.51 11.45 1.04
N GLN A 164 -10.10 12.13 2.02
CA GLN A 164 -9.51 13.33 2.60
C GLN A 164 -8.21 13.02 3.34
N ALA A 165 -8.18 11.95 4.14
CA ALA A 165 -6.99 11.48 4.84
C ALA A 165 -5.82 11.18 3.88
N THR A 166 -6.11 10.63 2.70
CA THR A 166 -5.09 10.40 1.64
C THR A 166 -4.56 11.72 1.08
N LYS A 167 -5.42 12.72 0.85
CA LYS A 167 -4.98 14.06 0.41
C LYS A 167 -4.15 14.76 1.47
N ASP A 168 -4.52 14.62 2.74
CA ASP A 168 -3.78 15.20 3.86
C ASP A 168 -2.40 14.57 3.98
N ALA A 169 -2.30 13.24 3.83
CA ALA A 169 -1.01 12.54 3.79
C ALA A 169 -0.12 13.06 2.64
N ALA A 170 -0.69 13.23 1.45
CA ALA A 170 0.04 13.78 0.30
C ALA A 170 0.50 15.23 0.55
N LYS A 171 -0.35 16.07 1.14
CA LYS A 171 0.01 17.43 1.51
C LYS A 171 1.16 17.47 2.51
N LEU A 172 1.14 16.61 3.54
CA LEU A 172 2.24 16.47 4.50
C LEU A 172 3.54 15.99 3.83
N ALA A 173 3.43 15.14 2.81
CA ALA A 173 4.57 14.67 2.01
C ALA A 173 5.14 15.72 1.03
N GLY A 174 4.54 16.91 0.95
CA GLY A 174 4.91 17.95 -0.01
C GLY A 174 4.44 17.67 -1.45
N LEU A 175 3.42 16.82 -1.62
CA LEU A 175 2.85 16.50 -2.93
C LEU A 175 1.57 17.30 -3.18
N HIS A 176 1.53 17.99 -4.31
CA HIS A 176 0.30 18.58 -4.83
C HIS A 176 -0.55 17.50 -5.50
N VAL A 177 -1.71 17.18 -4.91
CA VAL A 177 -2.62 16.15 -5.46
C VAL A 177 -3.43 16.75 -6.62
N LEU A 178 -3.11 16.34 -7.84
CA LEU A 178 -3.85 16.73 -9.05
C LEU A 178 -5.21 16.04 -9.09
N ARG A 179 -5.25 14.75 -8.72
CA ARG A 179 -6.45 13.94 -8.71
C ARG A 179 -6.27 12.71 -7.82
N LEU A 180 -7.34 12.31 -7.14
CA LEU A 180 -7.46 10.93 -6.65
C LEU A 180 -8.14 10.09 -7.74
N LEU A 181 -7.55 8.95 -8.04
CA LEU A 181 -8.07 8.01 -9.04
C LEU A 181 -8.46 6.71 -8.34
N ASN A 182 -9.58 6.10 -8.73
CA ASN A 182 -9.96 4.80 -8.17
C ASN A 182 -9.02 3.72 -8.70
N GLU A 183 -8.49 2.87 -7.82
CA GLU A 183 -7.63 1.71 -8.12
C GLU A 183 -8.15 0.87 -9.31
N PRO A 184 -9.41 0.39 -9.32
CA PRO A 184 -9.90 -0.42 -10.45
C PRO A 184 -10.03 0.37 -11.76
N THR A 185 -10.19 1.70 -11.70
CA THR A 185 -10.17 2.55 -12.90
C THR A 185 -8.74 2.71 -13.43
N ALA A 186 -7.76 2.86 -12.55
CA ALA A 186 -6.35 2.91 -12.94
C ALA A 186 -5.92 1.59 -13.60
N ALA A 187 -6.31 0.45 -13.03
CA ALA A 187 -6.07 -0.88 -13.59
C ALA A 187 -6.74 -1.04 -14.96
N ALA A 188 -8.00 -0.61 -15.11
CA ALA A 188 -8.69 -0.63 -16.40
C ALA A 188 -8.00 0.23 -17.46
N ILE A 189 -7.52 1.43 -17.09
CA ILE A 189 -6.74 2.30 -17.99
C ILE A 189 -5.45 1.59 -18.43
N ALA A 190 -4.70 1.00 -17.49
CA ALA A 190 -3.49 0.24 -17.82
C ALA A 190 -3.79 -0.91 -18.81
N TYR A 191 -4.84 -1.70 -18.56
CA TYR A 191 -5.25 -2.78 -19.45
C TYR A 191 -5.74 -2.28 -20.82
N GLY A 192 -6.54 -1.22 -20.84
CA GLY A 192 -7.16 -0.67 -22.04
C GLY A 192 -6.20 0.04 -22.98
N LEU A 193 -5.12 0.62 -22.43
CA LEU A 193 -4.01 1.18 -23.22
C LEU A 193 -3.36 0.11 -24.11
N ASP A 194 -3.24 -1.11 -23.61
CA ASP A 194 -2.56 -2.20 -24.31
C ASP A 194 -3.49 -3.00 -25.25
N ASN A 195 -4.77 -3.13 -24.91
CA ASN A 195 -5.67 -4.09 -25.59
C ASN A 195 -6.74 -3.46 -26.49
N ALA A 196 -7.02 -2.15 -26.35
CA ALA A 196 -7.89 -1.34 -27.23
C ALA A 196 -9.28 -1.90 -27.62
N SER A 197 -9.81 -2.93 -26.93
CA SER A 197 -11.13 -3.49 -27.24
C SER A 197 -12.25 -2.72 -26.55
N GLU A 198 -13.28 -2.34 -27.31
CA GLU A 198 -14.55 -1.93 -26.72
C GLU A 198 -15.21 -3.13 -26.03
N GLY A 199 -15.90 -2.90 -24.92
CA GLY A 199 -16.51 -3.99 -24.17
C GLY A 199 -16.88 -3.63 -22.73
N ILE A 200 -17.38 -4.64 -22.03
CA ILE A 200 -17.65 -4.57 -20.59
C ILE A 200 -16.57 -5.39 -19.87
N TYR A 201 -15.94 -4.77 -18.89
CA TYR A 201 -14.84 -5.31 -18.11
C TYR A 201 -15.26 -5.43 -16.65
N ALA A 202 -14.88 -6.54 -16.02
CA ALA A 202 -14.91 -6.67 -14.58
C ALA A 202 -13.48 -6.56 -14.07
N VAL A 203 -13.20 -5.58 -13.22
CA VAL A 203 -11.92 -5.44 -12.53
C VAL A 203 -12.12 -5.94 -11.11
N TYR A 204 -11.56 -7.10 -10.84
CA TYR A 204 -11.51 -7.73 -9.53
C TYR A 204 -10.16 -7.41 -8.89
N ASP A 205 -10.16 -6.55 -7.88
CA ASP A 205 -8.97 -6.09 -7.19
C ASP A 205 -9.00 -6.56 -5.73
N LEU A 206 -8.18 -7.56 -5.40
CA LEU A 206 -8.04 -8.09 -4.05
C LEU A 206 -6.60 -7.85 -3.59
N GLY A 207 -6.42 -6.73 -2.89
CA GLY A 207 -5.12 -6.28 -2.42
C GLY A 207 -4.73 -6.82 -1.05
N GLY A 208 -3.74 -6.17 -0.44
CA GLY A 208 -3.25 -6.53 0.90
C GLY A 208 -4.27 -6.27 2.01
N GLY A 209 -5.18 -5.32 1.85
CA GLY A 209 -6.13 -4.98 2.91
C GLY A 209 -7.49 -4.45 2.47
N THR A 210 -7.71 -4.36 1.16
CA THR A 210 -8.93 -3.87 0.54
C THR A 210 -9.32 -4.77 -0.63
N PHE A 211 -10.62 -4.90 -0.84
CA PHE A 211 -11.22 -5.60 -1.96
C PHE A 211 -12.15 -4.65 -2.71
N ASP A 212 -11.98 -4.53 -4.02
CA ASP A 212 -12.87 -3.78 -4.91
C ASP A 212 -13.26 -4.64 -6.12
N ILE A 213 -14.51 -4.50 -6.55
CA ILE A 213 -15.01 -5.03 -7.82
C ILE A 213 -15.71 -3.91 -8.57
N SER A 214 -15.23 -3.60 -9.77
CA SER A 214 -15.84 -2.59 -10.65
C SER A 214 -16.23 -3.20 -11.99
N ILE A 215 -17.43 -2.86 -12.46
CA ILE A 215 -17.87 -3.14 -13.82
C ILE A 215 -17.70 -1.87 -14.64
N LEU A 216 -16.82 -1.90 -15.63
CA LEU A 216 -16.51 -0.76 -16.49
C LEU A 216 -16.92 -1.06 -17.93
N ARG A 217 -17.44 -0.06 -18.64
CA ARG A 217 -17.63 -0.11 -20.08
C ARG A 217 -16.55 0.73 -20.76
N MET A 218 -15.81 0.13 -21.68
CA MET A 218 -14.97 0.86 -22.63
C MET A 218 -15.76 1.10 -23.90
N SER A 219 -15.97 2.37 -24.26
CA SER A 219 -16.53 2.74 -25.56
C SER A 219 -15.83 4.01 -26.06
N LYS A 220 -15.38 3.99 -27.33
CA LYS A 220 -14.72 5.13 -27.98
C LYS A 220 -13.55 5.71 -27.17
N GLY A 221 -12.77 4.85 -26.50
CA GLY A 221 -11.61 5.24 -25.70
C GLY A 221 -11.95 5.87 -24.34
N VAL A 222 -13.20 5.81 -23.89
CA VAL A 222 -13.63 6.30 -22.57
C VAL A 222 -14.09 5.13 -21.71
N PHE A 223 -13.59 5.09 -20.47
CA PHE A 223 -14.08 4.19 -19.43
C PHE A 223 -15.23 4.82 -18.66
N GLU A 224 -16.39 4.16 -18.70
CA GLU A 224 -17.57 4.47 -17.90
C GLU A 224 -17.70 3.44 -16.77
N VAL A 225 -17.74 3.87 -15.52
CA VAL A 225 -18.02 2.98 -14.38
C VAL A 225 -19.53 2.72 -14.32
N LEU A 226 -19.94 1.47 -14.54
CA LEU A 226 -21.34 1.05 -14.51
C LEU A 226 -21.79 0.70 -13.09
N SER A 227 -20.93 0.03 -12.34
CA SER A 227 -21.15 -0.31 -10.94
C SER A 227 -19.82 -0.56 -10.22
N THR A 228 -19.82 -0.33 -8.90
CA THR A 228 -18.71 -0.66 -8.02
C THR A 228 -19.26 -1.27 -6.74
N GLY A 229 -18.53 -2.23 -6.20
CA GLY A 229 -18.73 -2.79 -4.87
C GLY A 229 -17.38 -3.16 -4.27
N GLY A 230 -17.34 -3.57 -3.02
CA GLY A 230 -16.09 -3.91 -2.36
C GLY A 230 -16.22 -3.99 -0.85
N ASP A 231 -15.08 -4.21 -0.21
CA ASP A 231 -14.91 -4.17 1.23
C ASP A 231 -13.54 -3.55 1.56
N SER A 232 -13.57 -2.39 2.22
CA SER A 232 -12.34 -1.68 2.63
C SER A 232 -11.58 -2.37 3.77
N ALA A 233 -12.15 -3.43 4.37
CA ALA A 233 -11.62 -4.19 5.49
C ALA A 233 -11.33 -5.66 5.14
N LEU A 234 -11.23 -6.00 3.85
CA LEU A 234 -10.94 -7.36 3.40
C LEU A 234 -9.71 -7.38 2.48
N GLY A 235 -8.71 -8.22 2.77
CA GLY A 235 -7.58 -8.44 1.89
C GLY A 235 -6.62 -9.52 2.39
N GLY A 236 -5.42 -9.55 1.81
CA GLY A 236 -4.36 -10.50 2.15
C GLY A 236 -4.00 -10.56 3.64
N ASP A 237 -4.07 -9.44 4.35
CA ASP A 237 -3.83 -9.35 5.80
C ASP A 237 -4.84 -10.18 6.61
N ASP A 238 -6.08 -10.30 6.13
CA ASP A 238 -7.11 -11.11 6.77
C ASP A 238 -6.84 -12.60 6.60
N PHE A 239 -6.32 -13.00 5.43
CA PHE A 239 -5.87 -14.37 5.19
C PHE A 239 -4.65 -14.72 6.06
N ASP A 240 -3.69 -13.80 6.15
CA ASP A 240 -2.52 -13.93 7.02
C ASP A 240 -2.95 -14.10 8.48
N ARG A 241 -3.95 -13.33 8.93
CA ARG A 241 -4.52 -13.46 10.28
C ARG A 241 -5.18 -14.82 10.49
N LEU A 242 -5.93 -15.35 9.52
CA LEU A 242 -6.57 -16.66 9.66
C LEU A 242 -5.54 -17.79 9.80
N VAL A 243 -4.47 -17.76 9.01
CA VAL A 243 -3.36 -18.72 9.12
C VAL A 243 -2.65 -18.55 10.46
N TYR A 244 -2.37 -17.31 10.88
CA TYR A 244 -1.81 -17.03 12.20
C TYR A 244 -2.67 -17.59 13.34
N MET A 245 -3.99 -17.38 13.30
CA MET A 245 -4.91 -17.89 14.34
C MET A 245 -4.94 -19.42 14.37
N TRP A 246 -4.88 -20.08 13.21
CA TRP A 246 -4.70 -21.53 13.12
C TRP A 246 -3.39 -21.97 13.77
N MET A 247 -2.27 -21.29 13.50
CA MET A 247 -0.99 -21.59 14.13
C MET A 247 -1.05 -21.47 15.66
N ILE A 248 -1.69 -20.42 16.19
CA ILE A 248 -1.90 -20.23 17.63
C ILE A 248 -2.72 -21.39 18.22
N GLN A 249 -3.77 -21.82 17.52
CA GLN A 249 -4.61 -22.92 17.96
C GLN A 249 -3.85 -24.26 18.01
N GLU A 250 -3.11 -24.60 16.95
CA GLU A 250 -2.35 -25.86 16.87
C GLU A 250 -1.22 -25.94 17.90
N THR A 251 -0.59 -24.80 18.19
CA THR A 251 0.56 -24.72 19.10
C THR A 251 0.14 -24.43 20.55
N GLN A 252 -1.14 -24.15 20.78
CA GLN A 252 -1.71 -23.74 22.08
C GLN A 252 -0.94 -22.57 22.72
N LEU A 253 -0.39 -21.68 21.89
CA LEU A 253 0.34 -20.51 22.35
C LEU A 253 -0.60 -19.52 23.03
N SER A 254 -0.12 -18.90 24.11
CA SER A 254 -0.82 -17.83 24.80
C SER A 254 0.17 -16.76 25.24
N SER A 255 -0.31 -15.51 25.35
CA SER A 255 0.48 -14.37 25.85
C SER A 255 1.81 -14.16 25.11
N LEU A 256 1.74 -13.97 23.79
CA LEU A 256 2.94 -13.78 22.96
C LEU A 256 3.55 -12.39 23.11
N GLU A 257 4.87 -12.35 23.14
CA GLU A 257 5.60 -11.10 23.01
C GLU A 257 5.43 -10.52 21.59
N PRO A 258 5.48 -9.18 21.41
CA PRO A 258 5.27 -8.54 20.12
C PRO A 258 6.21 -9.03 19.01
N GLN A 259 7.43 -9.47 19.36
CA GLN A 259 8.38 -10.05 18.39
C GLN A 259 7.90 -11.40 17.88
N ASP A 260 7.42 -12.27 18.78
CA ASP A 260 6.86 -13.58 18.43
C ASP A 260 5.56 -13.44 17.64
N GLN A 261 4.67 -12.54 18.06
CA GLN A 261 3.44 -12.21 17.32
C GLN A 261 3.78 -11.78 15.88
N ARG A 262 4.78 -10.91 15.71
CA ARG A 262 5.21 -10.50 14.38
C ARG A 262 5.84 -11.64 13.59
N ALA A 263 6.72 -12.44 14.21
CA ALA A 263 7.37 -13.56 13.55
C ALA A 263 6.36 -14.58 13.01
N LEU A 264 5.33 -14.90 13.80
CA LEU A 264 4.24 -15.79 13.41
C LEU A 264 3.39 -15.20 12.28
N LEU A 265 3.03 -13.90 12.34
CA LEU A 265 2.31 -13.22 11.25
C LEU A 265 3.14 -13.20 9.94
N SER A 266 4.45 -12.93 10.03
CA SER A 266 5.34 -12.97 8.87
C SER A 266 5.47 -14.39 8.29
N ALA A 267 5.52 -15.41 9.15
CA ALA A 267 5.54 -16.80 8.73
C ALA A 267 4.21 -17.24 8.08
N ALA A 268 3.07 -16.80 8.63
CA ALA A 268 1.74 -17.03 8.07
C ALA A 268 1.61 -16.44 6.66
N LYS A 269 2.05 -15.19 6.47
CA LYS A 269 2.09 -14.54 5.16
C LYS A 269 2.93 -15.31 4.16
N ARG A 270 4.17 -15.67 4.54
CA ARG A 270 5.07 -16.45 3.68
C ARG A 270 4.43 -17.78 3.29
N ALA A 271 3.84 -18.51 4.23
CA ALA A 271 3.20 -19.79 3.97
C ALA A 271 2.01 -19.65 3.00
N LYS A 272 1.14 -18.65 3.20
CA LYS A 272 0.04 -18.34 2.29
C LYS A 272 0.54 -18.03 0.88
N GLU A 273 1.58 -17.21 0.75
CA GLU A 273 2.17 -16.86 -0.55
C GLU A 273 2.77 -18.08 -1.24
N GLU A 274 3.54 -18.92 -0.53
CA GLU A 274 4.11 -20.17 -1.06
C GLU A 274 3.02 -21.13 -1.55
N LEU A 275 1.92 -21.27 -0.81
CA LEU A 275 0.79 -22.12 -1.19
C LEU A 275 0.07 -21.67 -2.48
N SER A 276 0.40 -20.53 -3.06
CA SER A 276 -0.06 -20.18 -4.42
C SER A 276 0.58 -21.09 -5.47
N GLU A 277 1.81 -21.54 -5.23
CA GLU A 277 2.60 -22.35 -6.17
C GLU A 277 2.65 -23.83 -5.78
N VAL A 278 2.60 -24.14 -4.48
CA VAL A 278 2.68 -25.52 -3.96
C VAL A 278 1.40 -25.95 -3.22
N THR A 279 1.22 -27.25 -3.03
CA THR A 279 0.06 -27.82 -2.31
C THR A 279 0.27 -27.93 -0.80
N GLU A 280 1.51 -27.89 -0.34
CA GLU A 280 1.90 -27.93 1.07
C GLU A 280 3.14 -27.07 1.31
N THR A 281 3.27 -26.49 2.51
CA THR A 281 4.50 -25.82 2.97
C THR A 281 4.73 -26.04 4.46
N SER A 282 6.00 -25.89 4.88
CA SER A 282 6.42 -25.98 6.28
C SER A 282 6.63 -24.60 6.90
N ILE A 283 6.14 -24.46 8.13
CA ILE A 283 6.34 -23.28 8.96
C ILE A 283 7.26 -23.66 10.10
N GLU A 284 8.52 -23.24 9.98
CA GLU A 284 9.58 -23.47 10.96
C GLU A 284 10.05 -22.14 11.54
N LEU A 285 9.92 -21.96 12.84
CA LEU A 285 10.48 -20.82 13.58
C LEU A 285 10.81 -21.18 15.02
N THR A 286 11.62 -20.37 15.68
CA THR A 286 11.88 -20.49 17.12
C THR A 286 11.46 -19.18 17.79
N LEU A 287 10.59 -19.29 18.78
CA LEU A 287 10.11 -18.14 19.55
C LEU A 287 11.23 -17.59 20.45
N MET A 288 11.05 -16.38 20.96
CA MET A 288 12.01 -15.71 21.84
C MET A 288 12.29 -16.49 23.14
N ASN A 289 11.33 -17.28 23.60
CA ASN A 289 11.50 -18.17 24.76
C ASN A 289 12.25 -19.48 24.42
N GLY A 290 12.71 -19.65 23.18
CA GLY A 290 13.40 -20.85 22.69
C GLY A 290 12.48 -21.99 22.25
N GLN A 291 11.16 -21.81 22.34
CA GLN A 291 10.20 -22.82 21.90
C GLN A 291 10.22 -22.96 20.36
N PRO A 292 10.52 -24.15 19.82
CA PRO A 292 10.44 -24.39 18.39
C PRO A 292 8.97 -24.53 17.96
N ILE A 293 8.65 -24.01 16.79
CA ILE A 293 7.38 -24.17 16.09
C ILE A 293 7.68 -24.86 14.77
N SER A 294 7.03 -26.01 14.57
CA SER A 294 7.09 -26.80 13.33
C SER A 294 5.66 -27.20 12.99
N LEU A 295 5.14 -26.64 11.90
CA LEU A 295 3.78 -26.88 11.42
C LEU A 295 3.81 -27.14 9.91
N VAL A 296 2.85 -27.91 9.42
CA VAL A 296 2.63 -28.10 7.98
C VAL A 296 1.26 -27.51 7.63
N LEU A 297 1.24 -26.62 6.64
CA LEU A 297 0.03 -26.01 6.10
C LEU A 297 -0.21 -26.51 4.68
N THR A 298 -1.43 -26.96 4.38
CA THR A 298 -1.85 -27.40 3.04
C THR A 298 -2.79 -26.36 2.40
N ARG A 299 -2.84 -26.35 1.06
CA ARG A 299 -3.73 -25.48 0.28
C ARG A 299 -5.22 -25.79 0.50
#